data_AF-A0A4S2J9V7-F1
#
_entry.id   AF-A0A4S2J9V7-F1
#
_cell.length_a   1.000
_cell.length_b   1.000
_cell.length_c   1.000
_cell.angle_alpha   90.00
_cell.angle_beta   90.00
_cell.angle_gamma   90.00
#
_symmetry.space_group_name_H-M   'P 1'
#
loop_
_entity.id
_entity.type
_entity.pdbx_description
1 polymer ?
#
loop_
_entity_poly.entity_id
_entity_poly.type
_entity_poly.pdbx_seq_one_letter_code
_entity_poly.pdbx_strand_id
1 'polypeptide(L)'
;MVVQGFPGANLIGQVLRQITQPLSKAIVKRVKKRPLLRKYVLIQLGHFYYWFENMIKWREIPVVAKKRPIDDDHTMELGTKLLLEALIFGLLCSVLVYETRRAAERSRVVEQLRAQQFNDLEMEKDRLMRRVEDQVILTKRLKDIIVEYSRKVECTLPRDPEEEKGE
;
A
#
# COMPACT_ATOMS: atom_id res chain seq x y z
N MET A 1 22.10 -21.14 0.74
CA MET A 1 21.52 -20.24 1.77
C MET A 1 20.21 -20.84 2.23
N VAL A 2 20.17 -21.35 3.46
CA VAL A 2 18.94 -21.82 4.09
C VAL A 2 18.14 -20.57 4.44
N VAL A 3 17.09 -20.30 3.66
CA VAL A 3 16.04 -19.37 4.07
C VAL A 3 15.41 -20.00 5.31
N GLN A 4 15.70 -19.46 6.49
CA GLN A 4 14.95 -19.75 7.70
C GLN A 4 13.53 -19.18 7.49
N GLY A 5 12.72 -19.92 6.74
CA GLY A 5 11.34 -19.59 6.46
C GLY A 5 10.52 -19.79 7.73
N PHE A 6 9.83 -18.73 8.15
CA PHE A 6 8.78 -18.76 9.17
C PHE A 6 7.91 -20.03 9.02
N PRO A 7 7.61 -20.79 10.07
CA PRO A 7 6.92 -22.08 9.98
C PRO A 7 5.57 -22.03 9.22
N GLY A 8 4.94 -20.85 9.15
CA GLY A 8 3.74 -20.61 8.34
C GLY A 8 3.94 -20.64 6.82
N ALA A 9 5.12 -20.26 6.31
CA ALA A 9 5.39 -20.27 4.86
C ALA A 9 5.44 -21.70 4.30
N ASN A 10 6.01 -22.62 5.08
CA ASN A 10 6.07 -24.04 4.71
C ASN A 10 4.68 -24.70 4.75
N LEU A 11 3.79 -24.28 5.66
CA LEU A 11 2.40 -24.73 5.72
C LEU A 11 1.59 -24.28 4.50
N ILE A 12 1.73 -23.01 4.09
CA ILE A 12 1.06 -22.51 2.88
C ILE A 12 1.54 -23.28 1.65
N GLY A 13 2.86 -23.50 1.52
CA GLY A 13 3.42 -24.31 0.43
C GLY A 13 2.92 -25.75 0.42
N GLN A 14 2.78 -26.38 1.59
CA GLN A 14 2.26 -27.74 1.73
C GLN A 14 0.77 -27.84 1.42
N VAL A 15 -0.05 -26.90 1.89
CA VAL A 15 -1.50 -26.84 1.60
C VAL A 15 -1.73 -26.61 0.12
N LEU A 16 -0.97 -25.70 -0.50
CA LEU A 16 -1.06 -25.44 -1.93
C LEU A 16 -0.70 -26.69 -2.74
N ARG A 17 0.33 -27.44 -2.33
CA ARG A 17 0.70 -28.72 -2.94
C ARG A 17 -0.38 -29.79 -2.75
N GLN A 18 -1.00 -29.85 -1.58
CA GLN A 18 -2.09 -30.77 -1.26
C GLN A 18 -3.39 -30.45 -1.99
N ILE A 19 -3.67 -29.20 -2.36
CA ILE A 19 -4.85 -28.83 -3.15
C ILE A 19 -4.56 -29.06 -4.64
N THR A 20 -3.35 -28.73 -5.10
CA THR A 20 -2.97 -28.82 -6.52
C THR A 20 -2.94 -30.27 -7.03
N GLN A 21 -2.42 -31.23 -6.26
CA GLN A 21 -2.34 -32.63 -6.70
C GLN A 21 -3.70 -33.34 -6.89
N PRO A 22 -4.66 -33.30 -5.95
CA PRO A 22 -5.98 -33.90 -6.14
C PRO A 22 -6.79 -33.14 -7.18
N LEU A 23 -6.62 -31.82 -7.30
CA LEU A 23 -7.29 -31.02 -8.31
C LEU A 23 -6.82 -31.39 -9.73
N SER A 24 -5.51 -31.63 -9.91
CA SER A 24 -4.94 -32.16 -11.14
C SER A 24 -5.56 -33.51 -11.51
N LYS A 25 -5.57 -34.47 -10.58
CA LYS A 25 -6.15 -35.80 -10.81
C LYS A 25 -7.66 -35.74 -11.11
N ALA A 26 -8.39 -34.86 -10.42
CA ALA A 26 -9.83 -34.66 -10.63
C ALA A 26 -10.14 -34.04 -12.01
N ILE A 27 -9.35 -33.07 -12.44
CA ILE A 27 -9.47 -32.44 -13.76
C ILE A 27 -9.14 -33.46 -14.86
N VAL A 28 -8.03 -34.19 -14.76
CA VAL A 28 -7.68 -35.27 -15.70
C VAL A 28 -8.82 -36.29 -15.82
N LYS A 29 -9.40 -36.72 -14.70
CA LYS A 29 -10.51 -37.69 -14.67
C LYS A 29 -11.79 -37.13 -15.31
N ARG A 30 -12.07 -35.82 -15.14
CA ARG A 30 -13.24 -35.14 -15.75
C ARG A 30 -13.04 -34.88 -17.24
N VAL A 31 -11.83 -34.52 -17.65
CA VAL A 31 -11.45 -34.31 -19.06
C VAL A 31 -11.51 -35.62 -19.84
N LYS A 32 -11.01 -36.74 -19.28
CA LYS A 32 -11.11 -38.06 -19.91
C LYS A 32 -12.57 -38.51 -20.13
N LYS A 33 -13.51 -38.06 -19.29
CA LYS A 33 -14.94 -38.38 -19.40
C LYS A 33 -15.71 -37.51 -20.41
N ARG A 34 -15.17 -36.37 -20.88
CA ARG A 34 -15.90 -35.42 -21.74
C ARG A 34 -15.09 -35.11 -23.02
N PRO A 35 -15.50 -35.62 -24.19
CA PRO A 35 -14.74 -35.43 -25.45
C PRO A 35 -14.64 -33.96 -25.89
N LEU A 36 -15.62 -33.12 -25.55
CA LEU A 36 -15.60 -31.68 -25.86
C LEU A 36 -14.54 -30.91 -25.05
N LEU A 37 -14.37 -31.25 -23.77
CA LEU A 37 -13.35 -30.64 -22.92
C LEU A 37 -11.96 -31.15 -23.31
N ARG A 38 -11.84 -32.42 -23.71
CA ARG A 38 -10.60 -32.97 -24.27
C ARG A 38 -10.17 -32.25 -25.57
N LYS A 39 -11.12 -31.87 -26.43
CA LYS A 39 -10.78 -31.19 -27.69
C LYS A 39 -10.61 -29.68 -27.52
N TYR A 40 -11.39 -29.01 -26.67
CA TYR A 40 -11.33 -27.56 -26.55
C TYR A 40 -10.30 -27.07 -25.52
N VAL A 41 -10.25 -27.69 -24.33
CA VAL A 41 -9.32 -27.28 -23.27
C VAL A 41 -7.92 -27.79 -23.58
N LEU A 42 -7.74 -29.09 -23.88
CA LEU A 42 -6.38 -29.61 -24.12
C LEU A 42 -5.74 -29.12 -25.43
N ILE A 43 -6.49 -28.99 -26.54
CA ILE A 43 -5.90 -28.49 -27.79
C ILE A 43 -5.59 -27.00 -27.68
N GLN A 44 -6.48 -26.20 -27.09
CA GLN A 44 -6.17 -24.78 -26.93
C GLN A 44 -5.04 -24.54 -25.96
N LEU A 45 -4.90 -25.38 -24.94
CA LEU A 45 -3.72 -25.30 -24.10
C LEU A 45 -2.45 -25.84 -24.71
N GLY A 46 -2.53 -26.86 -25.56
CA GLY A 46 -1.41 -27.27 -26.40
C GLY A 46 -0.93 -26.11 -27.27
N HIS A 47 -1.85 -25.42 -27.95
CA HIS A 47 -1.52 -24.24 -28.76
C HIS A 47 -0.97 -23.08 -27.92
N PHE A 48 -1.54 -22.82 -26.73
CA PHE A 48 -1.08 -21.77 -25.84
C PHE A 48 0.32 -22.06 -25.29
N TYR A 49 0.61 -23.31 -24.95
CA TYR A 49 1.95 -23.74 -24.52
C TYR A 49 2.97 -23.58 -25.65
N TYR A 50 2.68 -24.04 -26.86
CA TYR A 50 3.56 -23.82 -28.02
C TYR A 50 3.71 -22.33 -28.37
N TRP A 51 2.66 -21.54 -28.18
CA TRP A 51 2.71 -20.09 -28.39
C TRP A 51 3.62 -19.41 -27.36
N PHE A 52 3.50 -19.74 -26.08
CA PHE A 52 4.38 -19.25 -25.01
C PHE A 52 5.82 -19.75 -25.15
N GLU A 53 6.01 -21.04 -25.47
CA GLU A 53 7.32 -21.63 -25.69
C GLU A 53 8.02 -20.98 -26.89
N ASN A 54 7.30 -20.73 -27.97
CA ASN A 54 7.83 -19.95 -29.09
C ASN A 54 8.09 -18.50 -28.66
N MET A 55 7.19 -17.87 -27.88
CA MET A 55 7.34 -16.49 -27.41
C MET A 55 8.62 -16.28 -26.59
N ILE A 56 8.95 -17.24 -25.72
CA ILE A 56 10.15 -17.24 -24.87
C ILE A 56 11.42 -17.61 -25.67
N LYS A 57 11.32 -18.58 -26.58
CA LYS A 57 12.44 -19.01 -27.44
C LYS A 57 12.86 -17.98 -28.50
N TRP A 58 12.05 -16.95 -28.81
CA TRP A 58 12.51 -15.85 -29.68
C TRP A 58 13.71 -15.08 -29.11
N ARG A 59 13.97 -15.19 -27.80
CA ARG A 59 15.12 -14.52 -27.18
C ARG A 59 16.41 -15.35 -27.25
N GLU A 60 16.30 -16.65 -27.48
CA GLU A 60 17.43 -17.59 -27.45
C GLU A 60 17.25 -18.68 -28.52
N ILE A 61 18.01 -18.55 -29.61
CA ILE A 61 18.60 -19.62 -30.46
C ILE A 61 18.22 -19.56 -31.96
N PRO A 62 19.23 -19.47 -32.85
CA PRO A 62 19.11 -19.74 -34.27
C PRO A 62 18.99 -21.25 -34.56
N VAL A 63 17.98 -21.60 -35.36
CA VAL A 63 17.96 -22.66 -36.39
C VAL A 63 18.35 -24.10 -35.96
N VAL A 64 17.36 -24.99 -36.06
CA VAL A 64 17.40 -26.47 -36.02
C VAL A 64 17.32 -27.15 -34.65
N ALA A 65 16.10 -27.33 -34.15
CA ALA A 65 15.79 -28.43 -33.22
C ALA A 65 14.83 -29.42 -33.89
N LYS A 66 15.37 -30.58 -34.27
CA LYS A 66 14.66 -31.71 -34.89
C LYS A 66 13.53 -32.19 -33.97
N LYS A 67 12.29 -32.09 -34.45
CA LYS A 67 11.05 -32.44 -33.74
C LYS A 67 11.07 -33.94 -33.39
N ARG A 68 11.19 -34.30 -32.10
CA ARG A 68 11.02 -35.69 -31.63
C ARG A 68 9.54 -36.09 -31.74
N PRO A 69 9.22 -37.36 -32.06
CA PRO A 69 7.85 -37.83 -32.11
C PRO A 69 7.22 -37.77 -30.72
N ILE A 70 6.00 -37.24 -30.68
CA ILE A 70 5.20 -36.95 -29.49
C ILE A 70 4.70 -38.28 -28.93
N ASP A 71 5.18 -38.67 -27.75
CA ASP A 71 4.50 -39.68 -26.95
C ASP A 71 3.25 -39.01 -26.35
N ASP A 72 2.08 -39.40 -26.87
CA ASP A 72 0.80 -38.72 -26.62
C ASP A 72 0.40 -38.77 -25.14
N ASP A 73 0.81 -39.81 -24.40
CA ASP A 73 0.45 -39.97 -22.99
C ASP A 73 1.30 -39.06 -22.08
N HIS A 74 2.61 -38.97 -22.32
CA HIS A 74 3.50 -38.09 -21.56
C HIS A 74 3.19 -36.60 -21.80
N THR A 75 2.86 -36.23 -23.03
CA THR A 75 2.50 -34.86 -23.39
C THR A 75 1.17 -34.44 -22.75
N MET A 76 0.22 -35.38 -22.62
CA MET A 76 -1.05 -35.14 -21.95
C MET A 76 -0.88 -34.93 -20.43
N GLU A 77 0.02 -35.66 -19.78
CA GLU A 77 0.28 -35.48 -18.34
C GLU A 77 0.98 -34.12 -18.07
N LEU A 78 1.97 -33.76 -18.88
CA LEU A 78 2.71 -32.51 -18.73
C LEU A 78 1.82 -31.30 -18.98
N GLY A 79 1.04 -31.32 -20.08
CA GLY A 79 0.12 -30.24 -20.44
C GLY A 79 -0.95 -30.02 -19.37
N THR A 80 -1.42 -31.07 -18.71
CA THR A 80 -2.42 -30.92 -17.63
C THR A 80 -1.83 -30.33 -16.35
N LYS A 81 -0.56 -30.64 -16.02
CA LYS A 81 0.12 -30.01 -14.87
C LYS A 81 0.36 -28.53 -15.11
N LEU A 82 0.89 -28.17 -16.29
CA LEU A 82 1.11 -26.78 -16.69
C LEU A 82 -0.20 -25.96 -16.76
N LEU A 83 -1.28 -26.55 -17.29
CA LEU A 83 -2.60 -25.93 -17.30
C LEU A 83 -3.03 -25.51 -15.89
N LEU A 84 -2.93 -26.46 -14.96
CA LEU A 84 -3.41 -26.25 -13.62
C LEU A 84 -2.56 -25.22 -12.88
N GLU A 85 -1.24 -25.32 -13.04
CA GLU A 85 -0.30 -24.37 -12.47
C GLU A 85 -0.59 -22.95 -12.99
N ALA A 86 -0.75 -22.77 -14.30
CA ALA A 86 -1.11 -21.48 -14.89
C ALA A 86 -2.47 -20.95 -14.40
N LEU A 87 -3.46 -21.83 -14.23
CA LEU A 87 -4.80 -21.44 -13.77
C LEU A 87 -4.77 -21.00 -12.29
N ILE A 88 -4.05 -21.74 -11.44
CA ILE A 88 -3.86 -21.38 -10.03
C ILE A 88 -3.10 -20.06 -9.93
N PHE A 89 -1.98 -19.90 -10.65
CA PHE A 89 -1.24 -18.64 -10.68
C PHE A 89 -2.09 -17.48 -11.19
N GLY A 90 -2.89 -17.68 -12.23
CA GLY A 90 -3.81 -16.66 -12.75
C GLY A 90 -4.84 -16.22 -11.71
N LEU A 91 -5.44 -17.17 -10.97
CA LEU A 91 -6.38 -16.86 -9.90
C LEU A 91 -5.73 -16.11 -8.74
N LEU A 92 -4.53 -16.54 -8.29
CA LEU A 92 -3.80 -15.84 -7.23
C LEU A 92 -3.43 -14.42 -7.66
N CYS A 93 -2.89 -14.24 -8.87
CA CYS A 93 -2.56 -12.92 -9.40
C CYS A 93 -3.81 -12.03 -9.51
N SER A 94 -4.95 -12.57 -9.92
CA SER A 94 -6.20 -11.80 -10.03
C SER A 94 -6.68 -11.32 -8.66
N VAL A 95 -6.67 -12.18 -7.64
CA VAL A 95 -7.03 -11.80 -6.26
C VAL A 95 -6.06 -10.76 -5.71
N LEU A 96 -4.76 -10.93 -5.93
CA LEU A 96 -3.74 -9.99 -5.47
C LEU A 96 -3.90 -8.61 -6.13
N VAL A 97 -4.18 -8.55 -7.43
CA VAL A 97 -4.45 -7.28 -8.14
C VAL A 97 -5.73 -6.64 -7.62
N TYR A 98 -6.77 -7.42 -7.35
CA TYR A 98 -8.01 -6.91 -6.78
C TYR A 98 -7.80 -6.33 -5.38
N GLU A 99 -7.08 -7.04 -4.51
CA GLU A 99 -6.80 -6.61 -3.15
C GLU A 99 -5.90 -5.38 -3.12
N THR A 100 -4.86 -5.33 -3.96
CA THR A 100 -3.98 -4.15 -4.06
C THR A 100 -4.73 -2.91 -4.56
N ARG A 101 -5.64 -3.05 -5.52
CA ARG A 101 -6.52 -1.94 -5.94
C ARG A 101 -7.41 -1.47 -4.81
N ARG A 102 -8.07 -2.40 -4.11
CA ARG A 102 -8.92 -2.10 -2.97
C ARG A 102 -8.15 -1.47 -1.80
N ALA A 103 -6.91 -1.91 -1.58
CA ALA A 103 -6.02 -1.36 -0.57
C ALA A 103 -5.56 0.06 -0.94
N ALA A 104 -5.24 0.31 -2.21
CA ALA A 104 -4.86 1.65 -2.70
C ALA A 104 -5.99 2.67 -2.51
N GLU A 105 -7.25 2.28 -2.76
CA GLU A 105 -8.42 3.14 -2.48
C GLU A 105 -8.53 3.47 -1.00
N ARG A 106 -8.34 2.50 -0.10
CA ARG A 106 -8.35 2.73 1.35
C ARG A 106 -7.22 3.65 1.79
N SER A 107 -6.02 3.46 1.26
CA SER A 107 -4.88 4.31 1.58
C SER A 107 -5.12 5.76 1.19
N ARG A 108 -5.73 6.03 0.04
CA ARG A 108 -6.09 7.40 -0.39
C ARG A 108 -7.04 8.09 0.58
N VAL A 109 -8.05 7.38 1.07
CA VAL A 109 -9.00 7.93 2.06
C VAL A 109 -8.29 8.24 3.38
N VAL A 110 -7.40 7.36 3.83
CA VAL A 110 -6.60 7.58 5.04
C VAL A 110 -5.65 8.76 4.89
N GLU A 111 -5.00 8.91 3.74
CA GLU A 111 -4.14 10.06 3.43
C GLU A 111 -4.93 11.37 3.42
N GLN A 112 -6.12 11.39 2.82
CA GLN A 112 -7.00 12.56 2.82
C GLN A 112 -7.44 12.95 4.25
N LEU A 113 -7.81 11.97 5.08
CA LEU A 113 -8.18 12.22 6.46
C LEU A 113 -6.99 12.78 7.25
N ARG A 114 -5.79 12.23 7.06
CA ARG A 114 -4.57 12.73 7.71
C ARG A 114 -4.24 14.16 7.26
N ALA A 115 -4.40 14.47 5.98
CA ALA A 115 -4.20 15.82 5.46
C ALA A 115 -5.22 16.82 6.04
N GLN A 116 -6.48 16.41 6.19
CA GLN A 116 -7.50 17.23 6.87
C GLN A 116 -7.14 17.49 8.33
N GLN A 117 -6.75 16.45 9.07
CA GLN A 117 -6.33 16.59 10.47
C GLN A 117 -5.13 17.53 10.62
N PHE A 118 -4.17 17.48 9.69
CA PHE A 118 -3.03 18.38 9.68
C PHE A 118 -3.44 19.84 9.44
N ASN A 119 -4.30 20.08 8.45
CA ASN A 119 -4.82 21.42 8.16
C ASN A 119 -5.63 21.99 9.33
N ASP A 120 -6.48 21.17 9.97
CA ASP A 120 -7.25 21.59 11.14
C ASP A 120 -6.34 21.98 12.31
N LEU A 121 -5.29 21.20 12.54
CA LEU A 121 -4.29 21.48 13.58
C LEU A 121 -3.52 22.77 13.28
N GLU A 122 -3.20 23.03 12.02
CA GLU A 122 -2.51 24.25 11.58
C GLU A 122 -3.39 25.49 11.74
N MET A 123 -4.68 25.39 11.42
CA MET A 123 -5.66 26.44 11.70
C MET A 123 -5.82 26.73 13.19
N GLU A 124 -5.83 25.70 14.02
CA GLU A 124 -5.92 25.84 15.47
C GLU A 124 -4.67 26.52 16.03
N LYS A 125 -3.48 26.12 15.56
CA LYS A 125 -2.21 26.76 15.92
C LYS A 125 -2.20 28.24 15.52
N ASP A 126 -2.66 28.60 14.32
CA ASP A 126 -2.71 29.99 13.88
C ASP A 126 -3.75 30.82 14.64
N ARG A 127 -4.86 30.20 15.05
CA ARG A 127 -5.84 30.85 15.92
C ARG A 127 -5.26 31.13 17.30
N LEU A 128 -4.54 30.18 17.88
CA LEU A 128 -3.85 30.38 19.16
C LEU A 128 -2.79 31.48 19.05
N MET A 129 -2.00 31.47 17.97
CA MET A 129 -0.95 32.46 17.74
C MET A 129 -1.52 33.89 17.68
N ARG A 130 -2.64 34.08 16.98
CA ARG A 130 -3.36 35.36 16.97
C ARG A 130 -3.82 35.80 18.36
N ARG A 131 -4.38 34.88 19.17
CA ARG A 131 -4.78 35.21 20.55
C ARG A 131 -3.59 35.65 21.41
N VAL A 132 -2.42 35.03 21.21
CA VAL A 132 -1.20 35.42 21.92
C VAL A 132 -0.75 36.82 21.49
N GLU A 133 -0.76 37.11 20.19
CA GLU A 133 -0.44 38.45 19.66
C GLU A 133 -1.39 39.52 20.22
N ASP A 134 -2.69 39.24 20.26
CA ASP A 134 -3.70 40.14 20.82
C ASP A 134 -3.44 40.42 22.31
N GLN A 135 -3.10 39.39 23.10
CA GLN A 135 -2.76 39.54 24.51
C GLN A 135 -1.50 40.40 24.72
N VAL A 136 -0.50 40.28 23.85
CA VAL A 136 0.71 41.12 23.89
C VAL A 136 0.36 42.58 23.63
N ILE A 137 -0.50 42.86 22.64
CA ILE A 137 -0.95 44.23 22.33
C ILE A 137 -1.71 44.82 23.52
N LEU A 138 -2.64 44.06 24.11
CA LEU A 138 -3.40 44.50 25.30
C LEU A 138 -2.48 44.81 26.48
N THR A 139 -1.50 43.95 26.73
CA THR A 139 -0.50 44.13 27.79
C THR A 139 0.31 45.40 27.57
N LYS A 140 0.70 45.68 26.32
CA LYS A 140 1.43 46.89 25.96
C LYS A 140 0.60 48.15 26.19
N ARG A 141 -0.67 48.16 25.76
CA ARG A 141 -1.58 49.29 26.02
C ARG A 141 -1.80 49.52 27.51
N LEU A 142 -1.99 48.46 28.28
CA LEU A 142 -2.17 48.58 29.73
C LEU A 142 -0.94 49.20 30.39
N LYS A 143 0.26 48.78 29.96
CA LYS A 143 1.52 49.38 30.42
C LYS A 143 1.62 50.86 30.08
N ASP A 144 1.26 51.26 28.86
CA ASP A 144 1.29 52.67 28.43
C ASP A 144 0.33 53.54 29.27
N ILE A 145 -0.87 53.03 29.57
CA ILE A 145 -1.85 53.69 30.43
C ILE A 145 -1.30 53.87 31.85
N ILE A 146 -0.71 52.83 32.44
CA ILE A 146 -0.11 52.88 33.79
C ILE A 146 0.98 53.96 33.85
N VAL A 147 1.84 54.03 32.83
CA VAL A 147 2.91 55.05 32.73
C VAL A 147 2.31 56.47 32.63
N GLU A 148 1.24 56.65 31.85
CA GLU A 148 0.55 57.94 31.73
C GLU A 148 -0.07 58.39 33.05
N TYR A 149 -0.77 57.49 33.76
CA TYR A 149 -1.34 57.78 35.07
C TYR A 149 -0.25 58.09 36.10
N SER A 150 0.86 57.34 36.13
CA SER A 150 1.99 57.63 37.02
C SER A 150 2.55 59.04 36.79
N ARG A 151 2.70 59.46 35.53
CA ARG A 151 3.15 60.81 35.18
C ARG A 151 2.17 61.89 35.63
N LYS A 152 0.86 61.66 35.45
CA LYS A 152 -0.18 62.59 35.92
C LYS A 152 -0.14 62.76 37.43
N VAL A 153 -0.01 61.66 38.18
CA VAL A 153 0.12 61.68 39.65
C VAL A 153 1.37 62.44 40.08
N GLU A 154 2.51 62.23 39.42
CA GLU A 154 3.75 63.00 39.64
C GLU A 154 3.61 64.50 39.35
N CYS A 155 2.78 64.90 38.38
CA CYS A 155 2.52 66.30 38.08
C CYS A 155 1.46 66.95 38.99
N THR A 156 0.59 66.17 39.64
CA THR A 156 -0.43 66.67 40.59
C THR A 156 -0.01 66.62 42.05
N LEU A 157 1.09 65.96 42.38
CA LEU A 157 1.70 66.08 43.71
C LEU A 157 2.35 67.48 43.82
N PRO A 158 1.97 68.31 44.82
CA PRO A 158 2.78 69.46 45.18
C PRO A 158 4.18 68.94 45.48
N ARG A 159 5.22 69.53 44.85
CA ARG A 159 6.53 69.51 45.47
C ARG A 159 6.36 70.26 46.78
N ASP A 160 6.24 69.54 47.90
CA ASP A 160 6.33 70.16 49.20
C ASP A 160 7.62 71.00 49.24
N PRO A 161 7.53 72.30 49.53
CA PRO A 161 8.72 73.11 49.75
C PRO A 161 9.26 72.76 51.13
N GLU A 162 10.55 72.40 51.15
CA GLU A 162 11.49 72.50 52.28
C GLU A 162 11.12 71.82 53.61
N GLU A 163 11.93 70.83 53.99
CA GLU A 163 12.55 70.87 55.31
C GLU A 163 14.06 71.03 55.12
N GLU A 164 14.53 72.27 55.21
CA GLU A 164 15.89 72.60 55.60
C GLU A 164 15.93 72.73 57.14
N LYS A 165 16.95 72.13 57.76
CA LYS A 165 17.49 72.36 59.12
C LYS A 165 16.79 71.72 60.34
N GLY A 166 17.58 70.94 61.09
CA GLY A 166 17.40 70.69 62.52
C GLY A 166 18.24 69.53 63.07
N GLU A 167 19.44 69.86 63.59
CA GLU A 167 20.31 69.15 64.57
C GLU A 167 20.62 67.64 64.44
#